data_AF-A0A9P6I350-F1
#
_entry.id   AF-A0A9P6I350-F1
#
_cell.length_a   1.000
_cell.length_b   1.000
_cell.length_c   1.000
_cell.angle_alpha   90.00
_cell.angle_beta   90.00
_cell.angle_gamma   90.00
#
_symmetry.space_group_name_H-M   'P 1'
#
loop_
_entity.id
_entity.type
_entity.pdbx_description
1 polymer ?
#
loop_
_entity_poly.entity_id
_entity_poly.type
_entity_poly.pdbx_seq_one_letter_code
_entity_poly.pdbx_strand_id
1 'polypeptide(L)'
;MGQFSNAIKAGQTVIELGRNAQGIAGAASEFRNADKGEMGRTAGRHAFNEGAETGKTMGKTWLKTFEVIPRLVCRGLQFLFALIACGFYGNRVQAEDKADEGFSPEWILAITVAGAAAVSSVLFVLATPLSAIPFIGSRVKLFKTYRAFAWDLFLFIMWIVVFGIFAGIFLKRDSDDKYKGSSTGAMKTAVWVDLVNAIFWLISGVYGCIKTFLGDKVDHLSDKAGKKLFEKKQKTPPKDGYAESV
;
A
#
# COMPACT_ATOMS: atom_id res chain seq x y z
N MET A 1 -0.01 28.42 -30.24
CA MET A 1 0.88 27.81 -31.26
C MET A 1 0.99 26.29 -31.09
N GLY A 2 -0.12 25.55 -30.95
CA GLY A 2 -0.08 24.11 -30.60
C GLY A 2 -0.59 23.14 -31.68
N GLN A 3 -1.38 23.62 -32.65
CA GLN A 3 -2.00 22.74 -33.64
C GLN A 3 -1.19 22.58 -34.93
N PHE A 4 -0.36 23.57 -35.28
CA PHE A 4 0.52 23.50 -36.46
C PHE A 4 1.69 22.51 -36.28
N SER A 5 2.16 22.29 -35.05
CA SER A 5 3.25 21.35 -34.77
C SER A 5 2.83 19.87 -34.84
N ASN A 6 1.53 19.57 -34.69
CA ASN A 6 1.01 18.21 -34.76
C ASN A 6 0.77 17.76 -36.21
N ALA A 7 0.37 18.68 -37.09
CA ALA A 7 0.19 18.40 -38.51
C ALA A 7 1.52 18.08 -39.23
N ILE A 8 2.61 18.76 -38.84
CA ILE A 8 3.95 18.51 -39.40
C ILE A 8 4.48 17.13 -38.96
N LYS A 9 4.21 16.71 -37.71
CA LYS A 9 4.55 15.36 -37.24
C LYS A 9 3.77 14.26 -37.98
N ALA A 10 2.46 14.45 -38.20
CA ALA A 10 1.65 13.50 -38.94
C ALA A 10 2.09 13.39 -40.42
N GLY A 11 2.45 14.51 -41.05
CA GLY A 11 3.00 14.52 -42.41
C GLY A 11 4.35 13.81 -42.53
N GLN A 12 5.23 13.92 -41.52
CA GLN A 12 6.49 13.18 -41.47
C GLN A 12 6.28 11.66 -41.30
N THR A 13 5.33 11.23 -40.48
CA THR A 13 4.99 9.81 -40.30
C THR A 13 4.42 9.17 -41.57
N VAL A 14 3.64 9.92 -42.36
CA VAL A 14 3.08 9.42 -43.64
C VAL A 14 4.15 9.33 -44.75
N ILE A 15 5.12 10.25 -44.77
CA ILE A 15 6.27 10.18 -45.69
C ILE A 15 7.22 9.03 -45.33
N GLU A 16 7.37 8.73 -44.03
CA GLU A 16 8.09 7.53 -43.56
C GLU A 16 7.38 6.23 -43.95
N LEU A 17 6.04 6.19 -43.89
CA LEU A 17 5.26 5.05 -44.39
C LEU A 17 5.36 4.89 -45.91
N GLY A 18 5.39 5.99 -46.68
CA GLY A 18 5.54 5.97 -48.13
C GLY A 18 6.92 5.50 -48.61
N ARG A 19 7.98 5.73 -47.82
CA ARG A 19 9.34 5.28 -48.12
C ARG A 19 9.60 3.82 -47.74
N ASN A 20 8.71 3.21 -46.94
CA ASN A 20 8.77 1.83 -46.48
C ASN A 20 7.99 0.83 -47.34
N ALA A 21 7.60 1.20 -48.57
CA ALA A 21 6.98 0.27 -49.51
C ALA A 21 7.90 -0.93 -49.87
N GLN A 22 9.23 -0.74 -49.83
CA GLN A 22 10.21 -1.84 -49.93
C GLN A 22 10.20 -2.77 -48.70
N GLY A 23 9.84 -2.27 -47.52
CA GLY A 23 9.69 -3.06 -46.30
C GLY A 23 8.45 -3.95 -46.33
N ILE A 24 7.35 -3.50 -46.95
CA ILE A 24 6.12 -4.30 -47.08
C ILE A 24 6.31 -5.44 -48.10
N ALA A 25 7.02 -5.19 -49.21
CA ALA A 25 7.38 -6.23 -50.17
C ALA A 25 8.39 -7.25 -49.59
N GLY A 26 9.38 -6.77 -48.81
CA GLY A 26 10.31 -7.60 -48.06
C GLY A 26 9.62 -8.48 -47.02
N ALA A 27 8.76 -7.88 -46.19
CA ALA A 27 7.96 -8.58 -45.19
C ALA A 27 7.01 -9.61 -45.82
N ALA A 28 6.39 -9.30 -46.97
CA ALA A 28 5.56 -10.26 -47.70
C ALA A 28 6.35 -11.44 -48.28
N SER A 29 7.60 -11.21 -48.73
CA SER A 29 8.49 -12.28 -49.20
C SER A 29 9.05 -13.14 -48.06
N GLU A 30 9.33 -12.54 -46.90
CA GLU A 30 9.66 -13.25 -45.66
C GLU A 30 8.48 -14.05 -45.12
N PHE A 31 7.24 -13.52 -45.18
CA PHE A 31 6.03 -14.26 -44.82
C PHE A 31 5.74 -15.46 -45.74
N ARG A 32 6.16 -15.38 -47.01
CA ARG A 32 6.00 -16.47 -47.98
C ARG A 32 7.07 -17.54 -47.84
N ASN A 33 8.28 -17.17 -47.40
CA ASN A 33 9.40 -18.08 -47.17
C ASN A 33 9.50 -18.58 -45.72
N ALA A 34 8.80 -17.95 -44.78
CA ALA A 34 8.74 -18.38 -43.39
C ALA A 34 7.99 -19.72 -43.31
N ASP A 35 8.69 -20.72 -42.77
CA ASP A 35 8.10 -22.03 -42.52
C ASP A 35 6.88 -21.87 -41.60
N LYS A 36 5.71 -22.32 -42.07
CA LYS A 36 4.45 -22.23 -41.32
C LYS A 36 4.57 -22.91 -39.94
N GLY A 37 5.47 -23.89 -39.82
CA GLY A 37 5.82 -24.53 -38.54
C GLY A 37 6.57 -23.62 -37.57
N GLU A 38 7.54 -22.82 -38.05
CA GLU A 38 8.25 -21.83 -37.22
C GLU A 38 7.36 -20.62 -36.86
N MET A 39 6.52 -20.17 -37.79
CA MET A 39 5.52 -19.14 -37.49
C MET A 39 4.52 -19.61 -36.43
N GLY A 40 4.02 -20.84 -36.53
CA GLY A 40 3.12 -21.43 -35.52
C GLY A 40 3.79 -21.54 -34.15
N ARG A 41 5.05 -21.95 -34.09
CA ARG A 41 5.84 -22.02 -32.84
C ARG A 41 6.12 -20.63 -32.25
N THR A 42 6.39 -19.63 -33.09
CA THR A 42 6.68 -18.25 -32.66
C THR A 42 5.42 -17.55 -32.17
N ALA A 43 4.32 -17.67 -32.91
CA ALA A 43 2.99 -17.19 -32.51
C ALA A 43 2.52 -17.88 -31.22
N GLY A 44 2.72 -19.21 -31.09
CA GLY A 44 2.41 -19.96 -29.88
C GLY A 44 3.23 -19.51 -28.66
N ARG A 45 4.53 -19.24 -28.83
CA ARG A 45 5.38 -18.67 -27.77
C ARG A 45 4.96 -17.27 -27.38
N HIS A 46 4.57 -16.44 -28.36
CA HIS A 46 4.12 -15.07 -28.10
C HIS A 46 2.80 -15.07 -27.33
N ALA A 47 1.81 -15.86 -27.78
CA ALA A 47 0.54 -16.03 -27.09
C ALA A 47 0.69 -16.64 -25.68
N PHE A 48 1.62 -17.59 -25.50
CA PHE A 48 1.93 -18.15 -24.18
C PHE A 48 2.60 -17.11 -23.26
N ASN A 49 3.57 -16.34 -23.76
CA ASN A 49 4.21 -15.29 -22.98
C ASN A 49 3.22 -14.19 -22.60
N GLU A 50 2.37 -13.76 -23.53
CA GLU A 50 1.34 -12.74 -23.31
C GLU A 50 0.24 -13.24 -22.35
N GLY A 51 -0.16 -14.50 -22.46
CA GLY A 51 -1.03 -15.17 -21.50
C GLY A 51 -0.41 -15.32 -20.11
N ALA A 52 0.90 -15.61 -20.04
CA ALA A 52 1.64 -15.68 -18.78
C ALA A 52 1.82 -14.29 -18.14
N GLU A 53 2.05 -13.23 -18.92
CA GLU A 53 2.08 -11.85 -18.43
C GLU A 53 0.71 -11.37 -17.96
N THR A 54 -0.35 -11.69 -18.71
CA THR A 54 -1.74 -11.41 -18.33
C THR A 54 -2.12 -12.15 -17.05
N GLY A 55 -1.80 -13.44 -16.95
CA GLY A 55 -2.01 -14.26 -15.75
C GLY A 55 -1.23 -13.76 -14.54
N LYS A 56 0.04 -13.35 -14.71
CA LYS A 56 0.82 -12.70 -13.65
C LYS A 56 0.21 -11.37 -13.20
N THR A 57 -0.32 -10.58 -14.13
CA THR A 57 -0.93 -9.28 -13.84
C THR A 57 -2.26 -9.44 -13.11
N MET A 58 -3.11 -10.36 -13.55
CA MET A 58 -4.37 -10.72 -12.88
C MET A 58 -4.10 -11.30 -11.49
N GLY A 59 -3.14 -12.22 -11.35
CA GLY A 59 -2.75 -12.79 -10.06
C GLY A 59 -2.22 -11.75 -9.06
N LYS A 60 -1.35 -10.83 -9.52
CA LYS A 60 -0.87 -9.70 -8.70
C LYS A 60 -2.00 -8.76 -8.30
N THR A 61 -2.96 -8.50 -9.18
CA THR A 61 -4.12 -7.65 -8.89
C THR A 61 -4.99 -8.29 -7.81
N TRP A 62 -5.26 -9.59 -7.93
CA TRP A 62 -6.05 -10.34 -6.95
C TRP A 62 -5.37 -10.32 -5.57
N LEU A 63 -4.07 -10.67 -5.50
CA LEU A 63 -3.29 -10.60 -4.26
C LEU A 63 -3.28 -9.20 -3.63
N LYS A 64 -3.17 -8.14 -4.45
CA LYS A 64 -3.24 -6.76 -3.95
C LYS A 64 -4.62 -6.45 -3.34
N THR A 65 -5.70 -6.91 -3.94
CA THR A 65 -7.05 -6.70 -3.40
C THR A 65 -7.20 -7.35 -2.01
N PHE A 66 -6.69 -8.57 -1.82
CA PHE A 66 -6.68 -9.24 -0.50
C PHE A 66 -5.80 -8.53 0.52
N GLU A 67 -4.79 -7.76 0.10
CA GLU A 67 -3.99 -6.94 1.01
C GLU A 67 -4.69 -5.62 1.37
N VAL A 68 -5.39 -5.01 0.41
CA VAL A 68 -5.99 -3.69 0.57
C VAL A 68 -7.25 -3.73 1.42
N ILE A 69 -8.13 -4.73 1.23
CA ILE A 69 -9.40 -4.82 1.97
C ILE A 69 -9.18 -4.87 3.49
N PRO A 70 -8.36 -5.79 4.05
CA PRO A 70 -8.12 -5.84 5.49
C PRO A 70 -7.48 -4.57 6.03
N ARG A 71 -6.61 -3.92 5.24
CA ARG A 71 -6.02 -2.63 5.60
C ARG A 71 -7.09 -1.54 5.72
N LEU A 72 -7.99 -1.44 4.76
CA LEU A 72 -9.07 -0.45 4.79
C LEU A 72 -10.03 -0.71 5.96
N VAL A 73 -10.38 -1.97 6.22
CA VAL A 73 -11.19 -2.34 7.40
C VAL A 73 -10.47 -1.93 8.69
N CYS A 74 -9.18 -2.25 8.83
CA CYS A 74 -8.39 -1.89 10.00
C CYS A 74 -8.34 -0.36 10.20
N ARG A 75 -8.11 0.42 9.13
CA ARG A 75 -8.13 1.89 9.21
C ARG A 75 -9.52 2.45 9.56
N GLY A 76 -10.58 1.84 9.02
CA GLY A 76 -11.96 2.19 9.35
C GLY A 76 -12.30 1.96 10.82
N LEU A 77 -11.85 0.84 11.38
CA LEU A 77 -12.00 0.55 12.82
C LEU A 77 -11.19 1.53 13.68
N GLN A 78 -9.95 1.84 13.31
CA GLN A 78 -9.14 2.84 14.01
C GLN A 78 -9.81 4.22 14.05
N PHE A 79 -10.39 4.62 12.92
CA PHE A 79 -11.15 5.86 12.81
C PHE A 79 -12.39 5.84 13.69
N LEU A 80 -13.18 4.75 13.64
CA LEU A 80 -14.39 4.61 14.43
C LEU A 80 -14.10 4.68 15.94
N PHE A 81 -13.10 3.93 16.43
CA PHE A 81 -12.73 3.97 17.84
C PHE A 81 -12.16 5.34 18.26
N ALA A 82 -11.43 6.01 17.38
CA ALA A 82 -10.98 7.38 17.64
C ALA A 82 -12.16 8.36 17.78
N LEU A 83 -13.20 8.25 16.94
CA LEU A 83 -14.41 9.07 17.09
C LEU A 83 -15.18 8.77 18.37
N ILE A 84 -15.28 7.49 18.75
CA ILE A 84 -15.91 7.09 20.02
C ILE A 84 -15.17 7.73 21.20
N ALA A 85 -13.83 7.67 21.21
CA ALA A 85 -13.00 8.31 22.23
C ALA A 85 -13.16 9.85 22.24
N CYS A 86 -13.21 10.50 21.07
CA CYS A 86 -13.54 11.92 20.98
C CYS A 86 -14.90 12.24 21.61
N GLY A 87 -15.89 11.37 21.44
CA GLY A 87 -17.20 11.51 22.07
C GLY A 87 -17.14 11.43 23.59
N PHE A 88 -16.44 10.44 24.14
CA PHE A 88 -16.29 10.28 25.59
C PHE A 88 -15.51 11.43 26.23
N TYR A 89 -14.33 11.73 25.70
CA TYR A 89 -13.40 12.69 26.28
C TYR A 89 -13.78 14.13 25.93
N GLY A 90 -14.25 14.40 24.72
CA GLY A 90 -14.73 15.73 24.32
C GLY A 90 -15.97 16.19 25.08
N ASN A 91 -16.88 15.26 25.42
CA ASN A 91 -18.01 15.57 26.30
C ASN A 91 -17.57 15.88 27.75
N ARG A 92 -16.35 15.52 28.15
CA ARG A 92 -15.77 15.94 29.44
C ARG A 92 -15.13 17.31 29.35
N VAL A 93 -14.29 17.54 28.34
CA VAL A 93 -13.71 18.86 28.08
C VAL A 93 -14.81 19.92 27.95
N GLN A 94 -15.89 19.64 27.22
CA GLN A 94 -17.00 20.57 27.04
C GLN A 94 -17.82 20.77 28.34
N ALA A 95 -17.92 19.76 29.20
CA ALA A 95 -18.60 19.91 30.48
C ALA A 95 -17.80 20.80 31.43
N GLU A 96 -16.48 20.64 31.47
CA GLU A 96 -15.57 21.47 32.27
C GLU A 96 -15.53 22.93 31.76
N ASP A 97 -15.51 23.12 30.44
CA ASP A 97 -15.61 24.45 29.79
C ASP A 97 -16.87 25.21 30.22
N LYS A 98 -18.02 24.52 30.21
CA LYS A 98 -19.31 25.10 30.62
C LYS A 98 -19.40 25.39 32.12
N ALA A 99 -18.62 24.68 32.93
CA ALA A 99 -18.58 24.84 34.38
C ALA A 99 -17.57 25.90 34.83
N ASP A 100 -16.76 26.45 33.92
CA ASP A 100 -15.67 27.41 34.21
C ASP A 100 -14.65 26.86 35.23
N GLU A 101 -14.51 25.53 35.29
CA GLU A 101 -13.64 24.83 36.26
C GLU A 101 -12.19 24.67 35.77
N GLY A 102 -11.89 25.20 34.58
CA GLY A 102 -10.63 24.96 33.87
C GLY A 102 -10.54 23.56 33.26
N PHE A 103 -9.59 23.36 32.35
CA PHE A 103 -9.47 22.08 31.64
C PHE A 103 -8.55 21.09 32.34
N SER A 104 -9.06 19.89 32.59
CA SER A 104 -8.19 18.83 33.09
C SER A 104 -7.27 18.30 31.98
N PRO A 105 -5.95 18.20 32.23
CA PRO A 105 -4.97 17.86 31.20
C PRO A 105 -5.16 16.45 30.64
N GLU A 106 -5.66 15.50 31.43
CA GLU A 106 -5.93 14.14 30.99
C GLU A 106 -6.98 14.08 29.87
N TRP A 107 -8.04 14.89 29.94
CA TRP A 107 -9.08 14.92 28.91
C TRP A 107 -8.59 15.59 27.63
N ILE A 108 -7.80 16.67 27.76
CA ILE A 108 -7.18 17.34 26.60
C ILE A 108 -6.20 16.41 25.88
N LEU A 109 -5.36 15.68 26.62
CA LEU A 109 -4.45 14.71 26.03
C LEU A 109 -5.24 13.65 25.24
N ALA A 110 -6.30 13.11 25.84
CA ALA A 110 -7.12 12.07 25.24
C ALA A 110 -7.78 12.54 23.93
N ILE A 111 -8.43 13.71 23.94
CA ILE A 111 -9.07 14.25 22.74
C ILE A 111 -8.05 14.63 21.66
N THR A 112 -6.86 15.09 22.04
CA THR A 112 -5.79 15.41 21.09
C THR A 112 -5.28 14.16 20.39
N VAL A 113 -5.01 13.09 21.15
CA VAL A 113 -4.56 11.80 20.60
C VAL A 113 -5.66 11.18 19.73
N ALA A 114 -6.91 11.19 20.20
CA ALA A 114 -8.05 10.68 19.45
C ALA A 114 -8.28 11.47 18.14
N GLY A 115 -8.22 12.80 18.19
CA GLY A 115 -8.33 13.66 17.00
C GLY A 115 -7.20 13.40 16.00
N ALA A 116 -5.95 13.32 16.47
CA ALA A 116 -4.80 13.01 15.62
C ALA A 116 -4.91 11.62 14.98
N ALA A 117 -5.38 10.62 15.73
CA ALA A 117 -5.64 9.27 15.23
C ALA A 117 -6.77 9.26 14.17
N ALA A 118 -7.87 9.97 14.42
CA ALA A 118 -8.98 10.07 13.47
C ALA A 118 -8.53 10.70 12.14
N VAL A 119 -7.83 11.83 12.20
CA VAL A 119 -7.27 12.51 11.01
C VAL A 119 -6.29 11.59 10.28
N SER A 120 -5.39 10.93 11.02
CA SER A 120 -4.41 10.02 10.44
C SER A 120 -5.08 8.86 9.70
N SER A 121 -6.12 8.25 10.28
CA SER A 121 -6.87 7.17 9.64
C SER A 121 -7.53 7.62 8.33
N VAL A 122 -8.16 8.81 8.30
CA VAL A 122 -8.74 9.36 7.07
C VAL A 122 -7.66 9.61 6.02
N LEU A 123 -6.56 10.27 6.40
CA LEU A 123 -5.46 10.54 5.48
C LEU A 123 -4.88 9.24 4.89
N PHE A 124 -4.74 8.18 5.69
CA PHE A 124 -4.23 6.90 5.22
C PHE A 124 -5.23 6.14 4.33
N VAL A 125 -6.54 6.23 4.61
CA VAL A 125 -7.57 5.71 3.71
C VAL A 125 -7.52 6.42 2.37
N LEU A 126 -7.40 7.74 2.35
CA LEU A 126 -7.32 8.54 1.12
C LEU A 126 -6.00 8.34 0.36
N ALA A 127 -4.90 8.12 1.07
CA ALA A 127 -3.60 7.85 0.46
C ALA A 127 -3.53 6.47 -0.20
N THR A 128 -4.33 5.49 0.26
CA THR A 128 -4.34 4.12 -0.26
C THR A 128 -4.64 4.06 -1.76
N PRO A 129 -5.77 4.61 -2.29
CA PRO A 129 -6.04 4.64 -3.72
C PRO A 129 -5.06 5.54 -4.50
N LEU A 130 -4.59 6.63 -3.90
CA LEU A 130 -3.67 7.57 -4.55
C LEU A 130 -2.31 6.92 -4.85
N SER A 131 -1.87 6.00 -3.99
CA SER A 131 -0.64 5.21 -4.18
C SER A 131 -0.72 4.18 -5.31
N ALA A 132 -1.94 3.84 -5.76
CA ALA A 132 -2.16 2.94 -6.89
C ALA A 132 -2.00 3.64 -8.26
N ILE A 133 -1.99 4.98 -8.30
CA ILE A 133 -1.86 5.74 -9.55
C ILE A 133 -0.38 5.85 -9.92
N PRO A 134 0.08 5.29 -11.05
CA PRO A 134 1.52 5.20 -11.38
C PRO A 134 2.22 6.57 -11.52
N PHE A 135 1.51 7.60 -11.98
CA PHE A 135 2.07 8.95 -12.14
C PHE A 135 2.31 9.68 -10.80
N ILE A 136 1.38 9.51 -9.84
CA ILE A 136 1.51 10.08 -8.50
C ILE A 136 2.44 9.20 -7.64
N GLY A 137 2.30 7.88 -7.67
CA GLY A 137 3.10 6.94 -6.88
C GLY A 137 4.61 7.04 -7.11
N SER A 138 5.05 7.43 -8.32
CA SER A 138 6.47 7.69 -8.61
C SER A 138 6.99 9.00 -7.98
N ARG A 139 6.12 10.00 -7.81
CA ARG A 139 6.43 11.31 -7.21
C ARG A 139 6.34 11.28 -5.68
N VAL A 140 5.44 10.48 -5.11
CA VAL A 140 5.31 10.31 -3.64
C VAL A 140 6.23 9.21 -3.09
N LYS A 141 7.46 9.08 -3.62
CA LYS A 141 8.48 8.16 -3.07
C LYS A 141 8.77 8.42 -1.57
N LEU A 142 8.55 9.64 -1.08
CA LEU A 142 8.71 10.01 0.33
C LEU A 142 7.57 9.51 1.25
N PHE A 143 6.36 9.28 0.73
CA PHE A 143 5.18 8.79 1.45
C PHE A 143 4.78 7.38 0.98
N LYS A 144 5.77 6.53 0.71
CA LYS A 144 5.51 5.11 0.53
C LYS A 144 4.88 4.62 1.84
N THR A 145 3.60 4.23 1.82
CA THR A 145 2.74 3.93 2.99
C THR A 145 3.38 2.95 3.99
N TYR A 146 4.35 2.15 3.56
CA TYR A 146 5.13 1.30 4.46
C TYR A 146 5.99 2.09 5.47
N ARG A 147 6.45 3.31 5.14
CA ARG A 147 7.26 4.18 6.01
C ARG A 147 6.42 4.91 7.07
N ALA A 148 5.09 4.83 6.96
CA ALA A 148 4.16 5.30 7.99
C ALA A 148 4.16 4.40 9.24
N PHE A 149 4.86 3.26 9.22
CA PHE A 149 4.97 2.37 10.37
C PHE A 149 5.46 3.08 11.63
N ALA A 150 6.38 4.04 11.49
CA ALA A 150 6.86 4.83 12.63
C ALA A 150 5.76 5.71 13.22
N TRP A 151 4.88 6.27 12.38
CA TRP A 151 3.73 7.04 12.83
C TRP A 151 2.65 6.15 13.46
N ASP A 152 2.41 4.97 12.88
CA ASP A 152 1.50 3.98 13.45
C ASP A 152 1.95 3.54 14.85
N LEU A 153 3.25 3.27 15.02
CA LEU A 153 3.84 2.92 16.31
C LEU A 153 3.84 4.10 17.29
N PHE A 154 4.06 5.33 16.81
CA PHE A 154 3.92 6.52 17.63
C PHE A 154 2.50 6.66 18.18
N LEU A 155 1.48 6.54 17.32
CA LEU A 155 0.08 6.59 17.76
C LEU A 155 -0.27 5.43 18.70
N PHE A 156 0.28 4.24 18.46
CA PHE A 156 0.16 3.13 19.42
C PHE A 156 0.69 3.52 20.81
N ILE A 157 1.90 4.08 20.89
CA ILE A 157 2.48 4.51 22.17
C ILE A 157 1.61 5.58 22.83
N MET A 158 1.13 6.57 22.06
CA MET A 158 0.22 7.61 22.58
C MET A 158 -1.07 7.02 23.12
N TRP A 159 -1.68 6.05 22.42
CA TRP A 159 -2.86 5.34 22.91
C TRP A 159 -2.58 4.53 24.18
N ILE A 160 -1.40 3.91 24.31
CA ILE A 160 -1.00 3.22 25.54
C ILE A 160 -0.82 4.19 26.71
N VAL A 161 -0.30 5.40 26.46
CA VAL A 161 -0.20 6.45 27.48
C VAL A 161 -1.59 6.88 27.95
N VAL A 162 -2.50 7.18 27.01
CA VAL A 162 -3.90 7.55 27.31
C VAL A 162 -4.59 6.42 28.08
N PHE A 163 -4.50 5.19 27.59
CA PHE A 163 -5.00 4.00 28.26
C PHE A 163 -4.44 3.88 29.68
N GLY A 164 -3.13 4.04 29.87
CA GLY A 164 -2.49 3.91 31.18
C GLY A 164 -3.02 4.93 32.21
N ILE A 165 -3.21 6.18 31.79
CA ILE A 165 -3.78 7.24 32.62
C ILE A 165 -5.20 6.86 33.05
N PHE A 166 -6.09 6.56 32.09
CA PHE A 166 -7.49 6.28 32.41
C PHE A 166 -7.70 4.91 33.06
N ALA A 167 -6.86 3.92 32.76
CA ALA A 167 -6.85 2.64 33.45
C ALA A 167 -6.53 2.83 34.94
N GLY A 168 -5.53 3.66 35.25
CA GLY A 168 -5.17 4.01 36.62
C GLY A 168 -6.30 4.72 37.37
N ILE A 169 -7.06 5.58 36.69
CA ILE A 169 -8.16 6.37 37.27
C ILE A 169 -9.44 5.54 37.44
N PHE A 170 -9.82 4.74 36.45
CA PHE A 170 -11.15 4.16 36.33
C PHE A 170 -11.23 2.66 36.58
N LEU A 171 -10.20 1.86 36.28
CA LEU A 171 -10.33 0.39 36.42
C LEU A 171 -10.42 -0.06 37.88
N LYS A 172 -9.71 0.63 38.78
CA LYS A 172 -9.71 0.33 40.22
C LYS A 172 -10.83 1.04 41.00
N ARG A 173 -11.54 1.97 40.35
CA ARG A 173 -12.61 2.74 40.98
C ARG A 173 -13.93 1.98 40.90
N ASP A 174 -14.73 2.06 41.96
CA ASP A 174 -16.07 1.48 41.99
C ASP A 174 -17.01 2.18 41.01
N SER A 175 -17.97 1.45 40.46
CA SER A 175 -18.87 1.97 39.40
C SER A 175 -19.72 3.15 39.84
N ASP A 176 -19.98 3.27 41.15
CA ASP A 176 -20.84 4.30 41.73
C ASP A 176 -20.08 5.58 42.11
N ASP A 177 -18.74 5.50 42.19
CA ASP A 177 -17.89 6.66 42.47
C ASP A 177 -17.66 7.46 41.18
N LYS A 178 -18.09 8.73 41.15
CA LYS A 178 -17.95 9.60 39.98
C LYS A 178 -16.61 10.32 40.01
N TYR A 179 -15.94 10.38 38.86
CA TYR A 179 -14.71 11.15 38.70
C TYR A 179 -14.97 12.37 37.81
N LYS A 180 -14.81 13.59 38.37
CA LYS A 180 -14.98 14.86 37.64
C LYS A 180 -16.27 14.91 36.81
N GLY A 181 -17.39 14.57 37.46
CA GLY A 181 -18.72 14.52 36.83
C GLY A 181 -18.94 13.36 35.85
N SER A 182 -17.93 12.52 35.58
CA SER A 182 -18.03 11.36 34.70
C SER A 182 -18.56 10.12 35.40
N SER A 183 -19.39 9.35 34.69
CA SER A 183 -19.77 7.99 35.10
C SER A 183 -18.58 7.04 34.94
N THR A 184 -18.20 6.38 36.04
CA THR A 184 -17.10 5.40 36.04
C THR A 184 -17.42 4.19 35.17
N GLY A 185 -18.67 3.74 35.12
CA GLY A 185 -19.08 2.63 34.23
C GLY A 185 -18.82 2.93 32.75
N ALA A 186 -19.26 4.11 32.29
CA ALA A 186 -19.05 4.54 30.90
C ALA A 186 -17.56 4.71 30.56
N MET A 187 -16.77 5.24 31.49
CA MET A 187 -15.33 5.43 31.29
C MET A 187 -14.55 4.13 31.33
N LYS A 188 -14.98 3.10 32.07
CA LYS A 188 -14.40 1.76 31.97
C LYS A 188 -14.55 1.21 30.54
N THR A 189 -15.68 1.42 29.89
CA THR A 189 -15.86 1.04 28.48
C THR A 189 -14.93 1.85 27.57
N ALA A 190 -14.82 3.17 27.76
CA ALA A 190 -13.91 4.01 26.99
C ALA A 190 -12.44 3.55 27.10
N VAL A 191 -11.98 3.21 28.30
CA VAL A 191 -10.64 2.65 28.55
C VAL A 191 -10.37 1.39 27.70
N TRP A 192 -11.35 0.49 27.59
CA TRP A 192 -11.20 -0.69 26.74
C TRP A 192 -11.20 -0.36 25.25
N VAL A 193 -11.98 0.63 24.82
CA VAL A 193 -11.95 1.14 23.44
C VAL A 193 -10.56 1.69 23.10
N ASP A 194 -9.94 2.42 24.02
CA ASP A 194 -8.58 2.97 23.85
C ASP A 194 -7.56 1.84 23.64
N LEU A 195 -7.62 0.79 24.46
CA LEU A 195 -6.73 -0.36 24.36
C LEU A 195 -6.90 -1.10 23.03
N VAL A 196 -8.16 -1.36 22.64
CA VAL A 196 -8.46 -2.02 21.37
C VAL A 196 -7.94 -1.18 20.20
N ASN A 197 -8.13 0.14 20.25
CA ASN A 197 -7.60 1.03 19.22
C ASN A 197 -6.07 1.00 19.19
N ALA A 198 -5.41 1.01 20.35
CA ALA A 198 -3.96 0.86 20.47
C ALA A 198 -3.47 -0.41 19.75
N ILE A 199 -4.15 -1.54 19.97
CA ILE A 199 -3.80 -2.82 19.33
C ILE A 199 -3.92 -2.72 17.80
N PHE A 200 -4.94 -2.06 17.26
CA PHE A 200 -5.05 -1.86 15.81
C PHE A 200 -3.89 -1.02 15.26
N TRP A 201 -3.48 0.04 15.96
CA TRP A 201 -2.31 0.85 15.60
C TRP A 201 -1.02 0.02 15.65
N LEU A 202 -0.85 -0.85 16.66
CA LEU A 202 0.27 -1.77 16.75
C LEU A 202 0.31 -2.75 15.58
N ILE A 203 -0.81 -3.41 15.27
CA ILE A 203 -0.89 -4.35 14.14
C ILE A 203 -0.51 -3.65 12.83
N SER A 204 -1.01 -2.44 12.63
CA SER A 204 -0.69 -1.63 11.43
C SER A 204 0.80 -1.28 11.37
N GLY A 205 1.38 -0.85 12.49
CA GLY A 205 2.79 -0.50 12.60
C GLY A 205 3.72 -1.71 12.41
N VAL A 206 3.43 -2.83 13.07
CA VAL A 206 4.21 -4.08 12.92
C VAL A 206 4.13 -4.60 11.50
N TYR A 207 2.94 -4.61 10.89
CA TYR A 207 2.79 -5.01 9.49
C TYR A 207 3.62 -4.11 8.56
N GLY A 208 3.55 -2.79 8.75
CA GLY A 208 4.34 -1.82 7.95
C GLY A 208 5.84 -2.01 8.13
N CYS A 209 6.28 -2.24 9.36
CA CYS A 209 7.68 -2.53 9.72
C CYS A 209 8.18 -3.79 9.00
N ILE A 210 7.44 -4.91 9.13
CA ILE A 210 7.78 -6.18 8.49
C ILE A 210 7.88 -5.99 6.97
N LYS A 211 6.89 -5.37 6.33
CA LYS A 211 6.89 -5.19 4.88
C LYS A 211 8.06 -4.33 4.39
N THR A 212 8.45 -3.33 5.17
CA THR A 212 9.58 -2.45 4.84
C THR A 212 10.90 -3.21 4.95
N PHE A 213 11.17 -3.82 6.10
CA PHE A 213 12.50 -4.38 6.36
C PHE A 213 12.69 -5.81 5.82
N LEU A 214 11.62 -6.61 5.72
CA LEU A 214 11.71 -7.96 5.17
C LEU A 214 11.43 -7.99 3.66
N GLY A 215 10.59 -7.09 3.13
CA GLY A 215 10.34 -6.99 1.69
C GLY A 215 11.63 -6.66 0.92
N ASP A 216 12.35 -5.63 1.37
CA ASP A 216 13.61 -5.20 0.75
C ASP A 216 14.68 -6.32 0.79
N LYS A 217 14.71 -7.13 1.85
CA LYS A 217 15.63 -8.28 1.95
C LYS A 217 15.24 -9.42 1.01
N VAL A 218 13.94 -9.75 0.91
CA VAL A 218 13.45 -10.82 0.04
C VAL A 218 13.68 -10.47 -1.42
N ASP A 219 13.41 -9.22 -1.83
CA ASP A 219 13.64 -8.76 -3.19
C ASP A 219 15.13 -8.82 -3.55
N HIS A 220 16.02 -8.37 -2.67
CA HIS A 220 17.46 -8.44 -2.88
C HIS A 220 18.00 -9.89 -2.95
N LEU A 221 17.40 -10.82 -2.20
CA LEU A 221 17.75 -12.24 -2.27
C LEU A 221 17.24 -12.89 -3.56
N SER A 222 16.03 -12.55 -3.98
CA SER A 222 15.41 -13.02 -5.22
C SER A 222 16.20 -12.57 -6.45
N ASP A 223 16.60 -11.29 -6.51
CA ASP A 223 17.42 -10.74 -7.60
C ASP A 223 18.79 -11.41 -7.67
N LYS A 224 19.41 -11.66 -6.51
CA LYS A 224 20.72 -12.36 -6.43
C LYS A 224 20.62 -13.82 -6.88
N ALA A 225 19.53 -14.51 -6.53
CA ALA A 225 19.28 -15.88 -6.96
C ALA A 225 18.97 -15.95 -8.47
N GLY A 226 18.15 -15.03 -8.98
CA GLY A 226 17.85 -14.88 -10.40
C GLY A 226 19.11 -14.65 -11.22
N LYS A 227 19.95 -13.67 -10.82
CA LYS A 227 21.21 -13.37 -11.51
C LYS A 227 22.13 -14.59 -11.59
N LYS A 228 22.26 -15.37 -10.51
CA LYS A 228 23.06 -16.62 -10.50
C LYS A 228 22.50 -17.70 -11.43
N LEU A 229 21.18 -17.84 -11.50
CA LEU A 229 20.53 -18.80 -12.41
C LEU A 229 20.73 -18.40 -13.87
N PHE A 230 20.62 -17.11 -14.19
CA PHE A 230 20.85 -16.60 -15.55
C PHE A 230 22.32 -16.69 -15.97
N GLU A 231 23.28 -16.35 -15.11
CA GLU A 231 24.72 -16.54 -15.37
C GLU A 231 25.07 -18.02 -15.58
N LYS A 232 24.45 -18.94 -14.82
CA LYS A 232 24.67 -20.38 -14.98
C LYS A 232 24.08 -20.91 -16.30
N LYS A 233 22.97 -20.34 -16.78
CA LYS A 233 22.35 -20.70 -18.06
C LYS A 233 23.13 -20.17 -19.27
N GLN A 234 23.83 -19.04 -19.13
CA GLN A 234 24.61 -18.43 -20.21
C GLN A 234 25.97 -19.11 -20.43
N LYS A 235 26.48 -19.88 -19.44
CA LYS A 235 27.76 -20.61 -19.51
C LYS A 235 27.70 -22.01 -20.12
N THR A 236 26.56 -22.46 -20.64
CA THR A 236 26.47 -23.77 -21.33
C THR A 236 26.36 -23.53 -22.84
N PRO A 237 27.47 -23.48 -23.59
CA PRO A 237 27.39 -23.63 -25.05
C PRO A 237 26.94 -25.06 -25.38
N PRO A 238 26.24 -25.27 -26.51
CA PRO A 238 25.98 -26.62 -26.98
C PRO A 238 27.32 -27.29 -27.27
N LYS A 239 27.57 -28.44 -26.63
CA LYS A 239 28.61 -29.35 -27.11
C LYS A 239 28.06 -29.97 -28.39
N ASP A 240 28.38 -29.35 -29.52
CA ASP A 240 28.23 -29.97 -30.83
C ASP A 240 29.17 -31.17 -30.88
N GLY A 241 28.60 -32.35 -30.65
CA GLY A 241 29.21 -33.64 -30.88
C GLY A 241 28.53 -34.28 -32.09
N TYR A 242 28.67 -33.66 -33.27
CA TYR A 242 28.47 -34.39 -34.52
C TYR A 242 29.73 -35.23 -34.73
N ALA A 243 29.60 -36.54 -34.49
CA ALA A 243 30.59 -37.51 -34.93
C ALA A 243 30.61 -37.51 -36.47
N GLU A 244 31.75 -37.12 -37.03
CA GLU A 244 32.09 -37.33 -38.44
C GLU A 244 31.93 -38.82 -38.76
N SER A 245 31.17 -39.08 -39.82
CA SER A 245 31.17 -40.35 -40.53
C SER A 245 31.46 -40.04 -41.99
N VAL A 246 32.75 -39.89 -42.33
CA VAL A 246 33.38 -40.37 -43.57
C VAL A 246 34.88 -40.48 -43.36
#